data_AF-R6BIH9-F1
#
_entry.id   AF-R6BIH9-F1
#
_cell.length_a   1.000
_cell.length_b   1.000
_cell.length_c   1.000
_cell.angle_alpha   90.00
_cell.angle_beta   90.00
_cell.angle_gamma   90.00
#
_symmetry.space_group_name_H-M   'P 1'
#
loop_
_entity.id
_entity.type
_entity.pdbx_description
1 polymer ?
#
loop_
_entity_poly.entity_id
_entity_poly.type
_entity_poly.pdbx_seq_one_letter_code
_entity_poly.pdbx_strand_id
1 'polypeptide(L)'
;MNAKNVILQKIREEERKVLFEEYYQKEKDIITGIVQRYVGRNVSVNLGKVDTVLMENEMVKGEVFRPTERIKLYVLEVKDTPKGPKVVVSRTHPELVKRLFESEVTEVKDGTVEIKSIAREAGSRTKMAVWSNNPDVDPVGACVGMNGVRVNTIVEELRGEKIDIINWDENPAILIENALSPAKVISVIADDDEKTAKVIVPDYQLSLAIGKEGQNARLAAKLTGFKIDIKSETQVRESGELDEYLMQGDYEEDADTEAADEDTFDYEEAYEETSDKETEDMLNEEGDQE
;
A
#
# COMPACT_ATOMS: atom_id res chain seq x y z
N MET A 1 4.45 -58.30 -14.99
CA MET A 1 4.02 -56.98 -14.50
C MET A 1 2.55 -57.07 -14.10
N ASN A 2 2.20 -56.65 -12.90
CA ASN A 2 0.88 -56.92 -12.30
C ASN A 2 -0.15 -55.89 -12.80
N ALA A 3 -1.19 -56.31 -13.53
CA ALA A 3 -2.17 -55.41 -14.18
C ALA A 3 -2.83 -54.42 -13.19
N LYS A 4 -3.01 -54.82 -11.93
CA LYS A 4 -3.49 -53.96 -10.84
C LYS A 4 -2.58 -52.76 -10.59
N ASN A 5 -1.25 -52.94 -10.66
CA ASN A 5 -0.29 -51.85 -10.44
C ASN A 5 -0.30 -50.86 -11.62
N VAL A 6 -0.48 -51.36 -12.84
CA VAL A 6 -0.56 -50.51 -14.06
C VAL A 6 -1.84 -49.66 -14.04
N ILE A 7 -2.97 -50.23 -13.63
CA ILE A 7 -4.24 -49.50 -13.50
C ILE A 7 -4.15 -48.41 -12.43
N LEU A 8 -3.60 -48.73 -11.24
CA LEU A 8 -3.41 -47.73 -10.18
C LEU A 8 -2.44 -46.61 -10.57
N GLN A 9 -1.40 -46.92 -11.35
CA GLN A 9 -0.50 -45.90 -11.90
C GLN A 9 -1.23 -44.97 -12.87
N LYS A 10 -2.01 -45.52 -13.81
CA LYS A 10 -2.80 -44.71 -14.75
C LYS A 10 -3.83 -43.83 -14.04
N ILE A 11 -4.53 -44.34 -13.03
CA ILE A 11 -5.48 -43.54 -12.25
C ILE A 11 -4.77 -42.35 -11.59
N ARG A 12 -3.62 -42.59 -10.94
CA ARG A 12 -2.83 -41.52 -10.31
C ARG A 12 -2.26 -40.53 -11.32
N GLU A 13 -1.90 -40.97 -12.52
CA GLU A 13 -1.45 -40.09 -13.60
C GLU A 13 -2.55 -39.14 -14.04
N GLU A 14 -3.77 -39.64 -14.25
CA GLU A 14 -4.91 -38.82 -14.63
C GLU A 14 -5.35 -37.89 -13.49
N GLU A 15 -5.39 -38.37 -12.23
CA GLU A 15 -5.64 -37.52 -11.06
C GLU A 15 -4.65 -36.35 -10.98
N ARG A 16 -3.36 -36.61 -11.21
CA ARG A 16 -2.33 -35.57 -11.20
C ARG A 16 -2.52 -34.54 -12.31
N LYS A 17 -2.90 -34.97 -13.52
CA LYS A 17 -3.17 -34.06 -14.64
C LYS A 17 -4.34 -33.13 -14.33
N VAL A 18 -5.43 -33.69 -13.82
CA VAL A 18 -6.62 -32.91 -13.42
C VAL A 18 -6.25 -31.88 -12.35
N LEU A 19 -5.47 -32.27 -11.34
CA LEU A 19 -5.00 -31.33 -10.32
C LEU A 19 -4.08 -30.26 -10.91
N PHE A 20 -3.16 -30.64 -11.80
CA PHE A 20 -2.28 -29.67 -12.45
C PHE A 20 -3.08 -28.64 -13.23
N GLU A 21 -4.03 -29.06 -14.05
CA GLU A 21 -4.90 -28.16 -14.83
C GLU A 21 -5.70 -27.21 -13.91
N GLU A 22 -6.24 -27.72 -12.80
CA GLU A 22 -6.99 -26.92 -11.82
C GLU A 22 -6.12 -25.81 -11.19
N TYR A 23 -4.91 -26.14 -10.74
CA TYR A 23 -4.02 -25.15 -10.13
C TYR A 23 -3.33 -24.25 -11.17
N TYR A 24 -3.08 -24.75 -12.37
CA TYR A 24 -2.50 -23.96 -13.46
C TYR A 24 -3.42 -22.79 -13.85
N GLN A 25 -4.75 -22.98 -13.81
CA GLN A 25 -5.71 -21.88 -13.98
C GLN A 25 -5.65 -20.81 -12.87
N LYS A 26 -5.02 -21.14 -11.74
CA LYS A 26 -4.79 -20.23 -10.61
C LYS A 26 -3.41 -19.57 -10.66
N GLU A 27 -2.59 -19.84 -11.67
CA GLU A 27 -1.31 -19.17 -11.85
C GLU A 27 -1.53 -17.64 -11.98
N LYS A 28 -0.74 -16.86 -11.25
CA LYS A 28 -0.87 -15.40 -11.12
C LYS A 28 -2.19 -14.92 -10.49
N ASP A 29 -2.90 -15.78 -9.78
CA ASP A 29 -4.12 -15.44 -9.03
C ASP A 29 -3.91 -15.66 -7.53
N ILE A 30 -4.89 -15.27 -6.72
CA ILE A 30 -4.92 -15.55 -5.29
C ILE A 30 -5.56 -16.90 -4.99
N ILE A 31 -5.03 -17.56 -3.96
CA ILE A 31 -5.58 -18.77 -3.39
C ILE A 31 -5.60 -18.68 -1.87
N THR A 32 -6.63 -19.23 -1.25
CA THR A 32 -6.68 -19.39 0.20
C THR A 32 -6.10 -20.74 0.60
N GLY A 33 -5.14 -20.73 1.50
CA GLY A 33 -4.57 -21.92 2.11
C GLY A 33 -4.80 -21.98 3.61
N ILE A 34 -4.64 -23.18 4.19
CA ILE A 34 -4.69 -23.43 5.63
C ILE A 34 -3.29 -23.76 6.12
N VAL A 35 -2.77 -22.97 7.06
CA VAL A 35 -1.47 -23.20 7.68
C VAL A 35 -1.49 -24.52 8.45
N GLN A 36 -0.54 -25.41 8.15
CA GLN A 36 -0.41 -26.68 8.86
C GLN A 36 0.63 -26.59 9.98
N ARG A 37 1.88 -26.24 9.62
CA ARG A 37 3.02 -26.19 10.55
C ARG A 37 4.20 -25.44 9.95
N TYR A 38 5.12 -25.02 10.80
CA TYR A 38 6.46 -24.60 10.38
C TYR A 38 7.33 -25.80 10.00
N VAL A 39 8.13 -25.64 8.94
CA VAL A 39 9.14 -26.59 8.47
C VAL A 39 10.47 -25.84 8.40
N GLY A 40 11.21 -25.85 9.50
CA GLY A 40 12.35 -24.94 9.67
C GLY A 40 11.88 -23.50 9.70
N ARG A 41 12.32 -22.69 8.73
CA ARG A 41 11.91 -21.29 8.56
C ARG A 41 10.75 -21.09 7.57
N ASN A 42 10.35 -22.15 6.89
CA ASN A 42 9.25 -22.12 5.92
C ASN A 42 7.94 -22.54 6.58
N VAL A 43 6.82 -22.29 5.90
CA VAL A 43 5.48 -22.65 6.37
C VAL A 43 4.83 -23.64 5.41
N SER A 44 4.40 -24.79 5.93
CA SER A 44 3.59 -25.76 5.19
C SER A 44 2.14 -25.29 5.18
N VAL A 45 1.56 -25.17 3.99
CA VAL A 45 0.20 -24.68 3.78
C VAL A 45 -0.57 -25.67 2.91
N ASN A 46 -1.76 -26.05 3.36
CA ASN A 46 -2.68 -26.90 2.61
C ASN A 46 -3.59 -26.03 1.72
N LEU A 47 -3.64 -26.33 0.43
CA LEU A 47 -4.50 -25.65 -0.55
C LEU A 47 -5.77 -26.46 -0.87
N GLY A 48 -6.19 -27.33 0.05
CA GLY A 48 -7.29 -28.28 -0.12
C GLY A 48 -6.82 -29.63 -0.65
N LYS A 49 -6.46 -29.70 -1.94
CA LYS A 49 -6.06 -30.96 -2.61
C LYS A 49 -4.56 -31.20 -2.66
N VAL A 50 -3.76 -30.14 -2.55
CA VAL A 50 -2.30 -30.18 -2.58
C VAL A 50 -1.71 -29.38 -1.43
N ASP A 51 -0.53 -29.79 -0.97
CA ASP A 51 0.25 -29.02 0.00
C ASP A 51 1.30 -28.17 -0.75
N THR A 52 1.51 -26.95 -0.27
CA THR A 52 2.59 -26.06 -0.70
C THR A 52 3.46 -25.67 0.49
N VAL A 53 4.63 -25.11 0.19
CA VAL A 53 5.53 -24.55 1.17
C VAL A 53 5.74 -23.08 0.82
N LEU A 54 5.27 -22.21 1.70
CA LEU A 54 5.59 -20.78 1.67
C LEU A 54 7.02 -20.60 2.19
N MET A 55 7.91 -20.17 1.31
CA MET A 55 9.34 -20.04 1.61
C MET A 55 9.63 -18.75 2.39
N GLU A 56 10.66 -18.75 3.24
CA GLU A 56 11.07 -17.58 4.06
C GLU A 56 11.26 -16.30 3.23
N ASN A 57 11.81 -16.38 2.01
CA ASN A 57 12.00 -15.23 1.12
C ASN A 57 10.70 -14.71 0.48
N GLU A 58 9.65 -15.53 0.46
CA GLU A 58 8.32 -15.20 -0.04
C GLU A 58 7.33 -14.88 1.09
N MET A 59 7.81 -14.94 2.34
CA MET A 59 7.09 -14.51 3.54
C MET A 59 7.36 -13.04 3.83
N VAL A 60 6.32 -12.33 4.23
CA VAL A 60 6.48 -10.95 4.70
C VAL A 60 7.18 -10.98 6.07
N LYS A 61 8.21 -10.15 6.24
CA LYS A 61 8.99 -10.09 7.48
C LYS A 61 8.09 -9.67 8.64
N GLY A 62 8.16 -10.42 9.74
CA GLY A 62 7.37 -10.17 10.94
C GLY A 62 6.01 -10.88 10.99
N GLU A 63 5.54 -11.48 9.88
CA GLU A 63 4.32 -12.30 9.93
C GLU A 63 4.57 -13.59 10.72
N VAL A 64 3.67 -13.88 11.66
CA VAL A 64 3.65 -15.13 12.43
C VAL A 64 2.35 -15.85 12.16
N PHE A 65 2.46 -17.07 11.64
CA PHE A 65 1.33 -17.89 11.26
C PHE A 65 1.01 -18.91 12.34
N ARG A 66 -0.28 -19.10 12.63
CA ARG A 66 -0.72 -20.13 13.57
C ARG A 66 -1.18 -21.36 12.79
N PRO A 67 -0.93 -22.59 13.29
CA PRO A 67 -1.59 -23.77 12.76
C PRO A 67 -3.11 -23.56 12.68
N THR A 68 -3.74 -24.09 11.63
CA THR A 68 -5.15 -23.97 11.26
C THR A 68 -5.63 -22.59 10.80
N GLU A 69 -4.74 -21.59 10.78
CA GLU A 69 -5.05 -20.26 10.26
C GLU A 69 -5.27 -20.29 8.74
N ARG A 70 -6.28 -19.55 8.25
CA ARG A 70 -6.50 -19.34 6.82
C ARG A 70 -5.72 -18.12 6.37
N ILE A 71 -4.96 -18.27 5.29
CA ILE A 71 -4.16 -17.18 4.72
C ILE A 71 -4.37 -17.09 3.21
N LYS A 72 -4.45 -15.87 2.67
CA LYS A 72 -4.41 -15.66 1.23
C LYS A 72 -2.96 -15.64 0.73
N LEU A 73 -2.75 -16.24 -0.43
CA LEU A 73 -1.44 -16.44 -1.05
C LEU A 73 -1.56 -16.07 -2.53
N TYR A 74 -0.54 -15.41 -3.06
CA TYR A 74 -0.40 -15.20 -4.50
C TYR A 74 0.32 -16.40 -5.11
N VAL A 75 -0.24 -16.99 -6.17
CA VAL A 75 0.38 -18.11 -6.89
C VAL A 75 1.37 -17.53 -7.91
N LEU A 76 2.67 -17.72 -7.65
CA LEU A 76 3.74 -17.26 -8.55
C LEU A 76 3.80 -18.11 -9.83
N GLU A 77 3.80 -19.43 -9.65
CA GLU A 77 3.91 -20.40 -10.75
C GLU A 77 3.36 -21.77 -10.33
N VAL A 78 2.94 -22.57 -11.30
CA VAL A 78 2.54 -23.97 -11.08
C VAL A 78 3.37 -24.89 -11.95
N LYS A 79 4.16 -25.76 -11.32
CA LYS A 79 5.07 -26.69 -11.99
C LYS A 79 4.50 -28.10 -12.00
N ASP A 80 4.45 -28.73 -13.17
CA ASP A 80 4.19 -30.17 -13.23
C ASP A 80 5.42 -30.95 -12.75
N THR A 81 5.23 -31.89 -11.83
CA THR A 81 6.30 -32.73 -11.31
C THR A 81 5.85 -34.18 -11.24
N PRO A 82 6.78 -35.16 -11.22
CA PRO A 82 6.42 -36.58 -11.09
C PRO A 82 5.60 -36.91 -9.82
N LYS A 83 5.60 -36.03 -8.82
CA LYS A 83 4.85 -36.18 -7.57
C LYS A 83 3.49 -35.46 -7.58
N GLY A 84 3.14 -34.74 -8.64
CA GLY A 84 1.96 -33.88 -8.73
C GLY A 84 2.33 -32.41 -8.93
N PRO A 85 1.34 -31.52 -9.09
CA PRO A 85 1.59 -30.10 -9.27
C PRO A 85 2.27 -29.50 -8.05
N LYS A 86 3.35 -28.77 -8.28
CA LYS A 86 4.02 -27.96 -7.28
C LYS A 86 3.60 -26.51 -7.49
N VAL A 87 2.76 -26.02 -6.59
CA VAL A 87 2.29 -24.63 -6.56
C VAL A 87 3.30 -23.80 -5.77
N VAL A 88 3.92 -22.81 -6.40
CA VAL A 88 4.82 -21.86 -5.74
C VAL A 88 4.03 -20.61 -5.38
N VAL A 89 4.13 -20.17 -4.13
CA VAL A 89 3.29 -19.12 -3.56
C VAL A 89 4.11 -18.02 -2.90
N SER A 90 3.53 -16.83 -2.82
CA SER A 90 4.12 -15.65 -2.19
C SER A 90 3.12 -14.82 -1.41
N ARG A 91 3.60 -14.18 -0.34
CA ARG A 91 2.92 -13.05 0.33
C ARG A 91 3.62 -11.71 0.12
N THR A 92 4.86 -11.70 -0.35
CA THR A 92 5.65 -10.48 -0.59
C THR A 92 5.36 -9.84 -1.94
N HIS A 93 4.85 -10.61 -2.92
CA HIS A 93 4.67 -10.13 -4.28
C HIS A 93 3.63 -8.98 -4.40
N PRO A 94 3.90 -7.89 -5.16
CA PRO A 94 2.97 -6.76 -5.32
C PRO A 94 1.58 -7.14 -5.82
N GLU A 95 1.51 -8.09 -6.76
CA GLU A 95 0.24 -8.58 -7.32
C GLU A 95 -0.70 -9.22 -6.29
N LEU A 96 -0.19 -9.64 -5.11
CA LEU A 96 -1.09 -10.04 -4.02
C LEU A 96 -2.06 -8.90 -3.69
N VAL A 97 -1.55 -7.66 -3.57
CA VAL A 97 -2.38 -6.49 -3.26
C VAL A 97 -3.41 -6.26 -4.36
N LYS A 98 -2.98 -6.29 -5.63
CA LYS A 98 -3.87 -6.16 -6.79
C LYS A 98 -5.04 -7.15 -6.74
N ARG A 99 -4.73 -8.43 -6.55
CA ARG A 99 -5.73 -9.50 -6.50
C ARG A 99 -6.65 -9.42 -5.28
N LEU A 100 -6.15 -8.89 -4.16
CA LEU A 100 -7.00 -8.60 -2.99
C LEU A 100 -8.01 -7.50 -3.31
N PHE A 101 -7.59 -6.42 -3.99
CA PHE A 101 -8.51 -5.38 -4.46
C PHE A 101 -9.51 -5.91 -5.50
N GLU A 102 -9.09 -6.71 -6.48
CA GLU A 102 -9.99 -7.36 -7.44
C GLU A 102 -11.04 -8.27 -6.75
N SER A 103 -10.72 -8.83 -5.58
CA SER A 103 -11.65 -9.66 -4.82
C SER A 103 -12.61 -8.84 -3.94
N GLU A 104 -12.18 -7.68 -3.44
CA GLU A 104 -12.92 -6.86 -2.47
C GLU A 104 -13.75 -5.75 -3.14
N VAL A 105 -13.25 -5.20 -4.25
CA VAL A 105 -13.81 -4.01 -4.92
C VAL A 105 -14.39 -4.41 -6.27
N THR A 106 -15.71 -4.30 -6.40
CA THR A 106 -16.47 -4.67 -7.61
C THR A 106 -16.02 -3.89 -8.85
N GLU A 107 -15.74 -2.60 -8.68
CA GLU A 107 -15.34 -1.66 -9.71
C GLU A 107 -13.94 -1.99 -10.24
N VAL A 108 -13.07 -2.57 -9.39
CA VAL A 108 -11.75 -3.07 -9.84
C VAL A 108 -11.92 -4.39 -10.61
N LYS A 109 -12.84 -5.23 -10.15
CA LYS A 109 -13.10 -6.55 -10.77
C LYS A 109 -13.71 -6.46 -12.17
N ASP A 110 -14.64 -5.52 -12.38
CA ASP A 110 -15.30 -5.33 -13.67
C ASP A 110 -14.54 -4.40 -14.63
N GLY A 111 -13.44 -3.79 -14.15
CA GLY A 111 -12.57 -2.93 -14.95
C GLY A 111 -13.03 -1.47 -15.05
N THR A 112 -14.07 -1.07 -14.31
CA THR A 112 -14.46 0.34 -14.17
C THR A 112 -13.32 1.16 -13.59
N VAL A 113 -12.68 0.63 -12.54
CA VAL A 113 -11.46 1.17 -11.92
C VAL A 113 -10.29 0.26 -12.26
N GLU A 114 -9.23 0.84 -12.80
CA GLU A 114 -8.01 0.12 -13.17
C GLU A 114 -6.88 0.48 -12.21
N ILE A 115 -6.20 -0.54 -11.69
CA ILE A 115 -4.95 -0.35 -10.93
C ILE A 115 -3.80 -0.24 -11.93
N LYS A 116 -3.31 0.99 -12.15
CA LYS A 116 -2.27 1.31 -13.15
C LYS A 116 -0.87 0.95 -12.68
N SER A 117 -0.58 1.13 -11.39
CA SER A 117 0.75 0.86 -10.83
C SER A 117 0.68 0.53 -9.34
N ILE A 118 1.60 -0.31 -8.86
CA ILE A 118 1.77 -0.67 -7.45
C ILE A 118 3.26 -0.61 -7.10
N ALA A 119 3.59 0.15 -6.07
CA ALA A 119 4.90 0.12 -5.41
C ALA A 119 4.74 -0.41 -3.99
N ARG A 120 5.38 -1.55 -3.70
CA ARG A 120 5.19 -2.27 -2.44
C ARG A 120 6.48 -2.48 -1.68
N GLU A 121 6.45 -2.16 -0.39
CA GLU A 121 7.38 -2.64 0.62
C GLU A 121 6.60 -3.53 1.60
N ALA A 122 6.58 -4.83 1.30
CA ALA A 122 5.67 -5.78 1.92
C ALA A 122 5.79 -5.81 3.45
N GLY A 123 4.64 -5.80 4.14
CA GLY A 123 4.53 -5.73 5.59
C GLY A 123 4.71 -4.34 6.19
N SER A 124 5.02 -3.34 5.37
CA SER A 124 5.22 -1.97 5.84
C SER A 124 4.25 -1.02 5.14
N ARG A 125 4.44 -0.78 3.85
CA ARG A 125 3.67 0.21 3.10
C ARG A 125 3.59 -0.12 1.61
N THR A 126 2.43 0.11 1.03
CA THR A 126 2.18 0.02 -0.41
C THR A 126 1.58 1.33 -0.90
N LYS A 127 2.08 1.84 -2.01
CA LYS A 127 1.41 2.88 -2.80
C LYS A 127 0.78 2.23 -4.02
N MET A 128 -0.44 2.63 -4.34
CA MET A 128 -1.21 2.11 -5.46
C MET A 128 -1.85 3.27 -6.23
N ALA A 129 -1.58 3.35 -7.54
CA ALA A 129 -2.13 4.35 -8.43
C ALA A 129 -3.33 3.76 -9.18
N VAL A 130 -4.48 4.43 -9.11
CA VAL A 130 -5.74 3.96 -9.69
C VAL A 130 -6.32 5.00 -10.66
N TRP A 131 -6.99 4.51 -11.69
CA TRP A 131 -7.66 5.32 -12.73
C TRP A 131 -9.07 4.81 -12.93
N SER A 132 -10.02 5.68 -13.29
CA SER A 132 -11.38 5.26 -13.64
C SER A 132 -11.62 5.39 -15.15
N ASN A 133 -12.11 4.33 -15.77
CA ASN A 133 -12.60 4.35 -17.15
C ASN A 133 -13.99 4.99 -17.27
N ASN A 134 -14.65 5.28 -16.14
CA ASN A 134 -15.92 5.97 -16.08
C ASN A 134 -15.75 7.32 -15.35
N PRO A 135 -15.98 8.47 -16.02
CA PRO A 135 -15.83 9.79 -15.40
C PRO A 135 -16.77 10.04 -14.21
N ASP A 136 -17.88 9.28 -14.10
CA ASP A 136 -18.84 9.40 -13.00
C ASP A 136 -18.40 8.59 -11.75
N VAL A 137 -17.26 7.90 -11.81
CA VAL A 137 -16.75 7.04 -10.73
C VAL A 137 -15.42 7.57 -10.24
N ASP A 138 -15.35 7.93 -8.96
CA ASP A 138 -14.10 8.24 -8.28
C ASP A 138 -13.33 6.94 -7.97
N PRO A 139 -12.14 6.72 -8.59
CA PRO A 139 -11.41 5.48 -8.41
C PRO A 139 -10.83 5.33 -7.00
N VAL A 140 -10.42 6.44 -6.35
CA VAL A 140 -9.89 6.39 -4.98
C VAL A 140 -11.02 6.06 -4.01
N GLY A 141 -12.13 6.78 -4.08
CA GLY A 141 -13.32 6.53 -3.28
C GLY A 141 -13.86 5.11 -3.42
N ALA A 142 -13.89 4.56 -4.64
CA ALA A 142 -14.29 3.18 -4.89
C ALA A 142 -13.40 2.16 -4.16
N CYS A 143 -12.08 2.38 -4.16
CA CYS A 143 -11.13 1.48 -3.51
C CYS A 143 -11.10 1.64 -1.98
N VAL A 144 -11.27 2.87 -1.48
CA VAL A 144 -11.31 3.17 -0.04
C VAL A 144 -12.61 2.66 0.59
N GLY A 145 -13.74 2.87 -0.09
CA GLY A 145 -15.07 2.60 0.42
C GLY A 145 -15.51 3.58 1.52
N MET A 146 -16.76 3.45 1.98
CA MET A 146 -17.28 4.28 3.08
C MET A 146 -16.38 4.17 4.31
N ASN A 147 -15.90 5.30 4.83
CA ASN A 147 -15.02 5.37 6.01
C ASN A 147 -13.77 4.46 5.93
N GLY A 148 -13.29 4.15 4.72
CA GLY A 148 -12.11 3.30 4.54
C GLY A 148 -12.33 1.80 4.78
N VAL A 149 -13.57 1.33 4.90
CA VAL A 149 -13.86 -0.07 5.24
C VAL A 149 -13.20 -1.06 4.28
N ARG A 150 -13.28 -0.81 2.95
CA ARG A 150 -12.74 -1.74 1.93
C ARG A 150 -11.21 -1.83 2.01
N VAL A 151 -10.54 -0.68 2.04
CA VAL A 151 -9.06 -0.65 2.16
C VAL A 151 -8.59 -1.23 3.50
N ASN A 152 -9.32 -0.98 4.60
CA ASN A 152 -8.96 -1.52 5.91
C ASN A 152 -9.08 -3.05 5.96
N THR A 153 -10.07 -3.66 5.30
CA THR A 153 -10.16 -5.12 5.18
C THR A 153 -8.92 -5.72 4.49
N ILE A 154 -8.37 -5.03 3.48
CA ILE A 154 -7.15 -5.46 2.79
C ILE A 154 -5.92 -5.24 3.67
N VAL A 155 -5.84 -4.11 4.38
CA VAL A 155 -4.77 -3.83 5.37
C VAL A 155 -4.74 -4.91 6.45
N GLU A 156 -5.89 -5.35 6.93
CA GLU A 156 -6.01 -6.44 7.92
C GLU A 156 -5.53 -7.79 7.36
N GLU A 157 -5.92 -8.15 6.12
CA GLU A 157 -5.43 -9.35 5.44
C GLU A 157 -3.90 -9.33 5.24
N LEU A 158 -3.31 -8.14 5.06
CA LEU A 158 -1.87 -7.90 4.98
C LEU A 158 -1.22 -7.60 6.34
N ARG A 159 -1.94 -7.84 7.44
CA ARG A 159 -1.46 -7.74 8.84
C ARG A 159 -0.90 -6.36 9.20
N GLY A 160 -1.58 -5.31 8.76
CA GLY A 160 -1.27 -3.93 9.13
C GLY A 160 -0.34 -3.20 8.16
N GLU A 161 0.01 -3.81 7.01
CA GLU A 161 0.65 -3.10 5.90
C GLU A 161 -0.20 -1.90 5.48
N LYS A 162 0.36 -0.68 5.55
CA LYS A 162 -0.37 0.54 5.20
C LYS A 162 -0.51 0.68 3.68
N ILE A 163 -1.67 1.12 3.21
CA ILE A 163 -1.92 1.26 1.77
C ILE A 163 -2.32 2.72 1.50
N ASP A 164 -1.54 3.39 0.66
CA ASP A 164 -1.88 4.69 0.09
C ASP A 164 -2.47 4.46 -1.31
N ILE A 165 -3.67 4.99 -1.53
CA ILE A 165 -4.36 4.91 -2.82
C ILE A 165 -4.38 6.32 -3.39
N ILE A 166 -3.83 6.50 -4.59
CA ILE A 166 -3.65 7.81 -5.23
C ILE A 166 -4.23 7.79 -6.65
N ASN A 167 -4.70 8.95 -7.11
CA ASN A 167 -5.16 9.10 -8.49
C ASN A 167 -3.95 9.00 -9.44
N TRP A 168 -4.06 8.09 -10.40
CA TRP A 168 -3.14 8.05 -11.52
C TRP A 168 -3.48 9.16 -12.51
N ASP A 169 -2.46 9.71 -13.17
CA ASP A 169 -2.62 10.71 -14.22
C ASP A 169 -1.62 10.43 -15.36
N GLU A 170 -1.99 10.82 -16.58
CA GLU A 170 -1.10 10.72 -17.75
C GLU A 170 0.02 11.76 -17.68
N ASN A 171 -0.24 12.91 -17.06
CA ASN A 171 0.76 13.93 -16.81
C ASN A 171 1.72 13.49 -15.69
N PRO A 172 3.02 13.31 -15.98
CA PRO A 172 3.99 12.85 -14.99
C PRO A 172 4.09 13.77 -13.76
N ALA A 173 3.95 15.09 -13.93
CA ALA A 173 4.04 16.04 -12.83
C ALA A 173 2.90 15.82 -11.81
N ILE A 174 1.67 15.69 -12.30
CA ILE A 174 0.47 15.41 -11.48
C ILE A 174 0.58 14.04 -10.83
N LEU A 175 1.03 13.02 -11.57
CA LEU A 175 1.22 11.68 -11.02
C LEU A 175 2.26 11.65 -9.89
N ILE A 176 3.36 12.39 -10.03
CA ILE A 176 4.44 12.48 -9.02
C ILE A 176 3.96 13.25 -7.79
N GLU A 177 3.25 14.37 -7.98
CA GLU A 177 2.61 15.11 -6.89
C GLU A 177 1.69 14.17 -6.08
N ASN A 178 0.77 13.48 -6.76
CA ASN A 178 -0.15 12.53 -6.13
C ASN A 178 0.60 11.40 -5.41
N ALA A 179 1.70 10.88 -5.99
CA ALA A 179 2.48 9.80 -5.41
C ALA A 179 3.20 10.19 -4.11
N LEU A 180 3.51 11.47 -3.90
CA LEU A 180 4.16 11.99 -2.70
C LEU A 180 3.20 12.21 -1.53
N SER A 181 1.89 12.13 -1.76
CA SER A 181 0.86 12.14 -0.72
C SER A 181 1.23 11.20 0.44
N PRO A 182 1.13 11.67 1.70
CA PRO A 182 0.37 12.83 2.17
C PRO A 182 1.12 14.18 2.16
N ALA A 183 2.37 14.25 1.70
CA ALA A 183 3.10 15.52 1.63
C ALA A 183 2.52 16.42 0.51
N LYS A 184 2.24 17.67 0.83
CA LYS A 184 1.90 18.73 -0.13
C LYS A 184 3.17 19.17 -0.85
N VAL A 185 3.03 19.33 -2.15
CA VAL A 185 4.09 19.75 -3.06
C VAL A 185 3.77 21.16 -3.54
N ILE A 186 4.79 22.01 -3.66
CA ILE A 186 4.66 23.36 -4.22
C ILE A 186 4.77 23.27 -5.75
N SER A 187 5.74 22.52 -6.25
CA SER A 187 5.99 22.40 -7.69
C SER A 187 6.66 21.08 -8.02
N VAL A 188 6.32 20.54 -9.19
CA VAL A 188 6.98 19.37 -9.79
C VAL A 188 7.43 19.74 -11.19
N ILE A 189 8.74 19.67 -11.43
CA ILE A 189 9.32 19.72 -12.77
C ILE A 189 9.75 18.31 -13.15
N ALA A 190 9.02 17.71 -14.08
CA ALA A 190 9.29 16.37 -14.58
C ALA A 190 9.88 16.41 -15.99
N ASP A 191 10.98 15.69 -16.18
CA ASP A 191 11.59 15.41 -17.48
C ASP A 191 11.21 13.97 -17.88
N ASP A 192 10.32 13.86 -18.87
CA ASP A 192 9.80 12.57 -19.31
C ASP A 192 10.81 11.74 -20.11
N ASP A 193 11.78 12.38 -20.74
CA ASP A 193 12.82 11.72 -21.54
C ASP A 193 13.87 11.08 -20.62
N GLU A 194 14.36 11.83 -19.63
CA GLU A 194 15.38 11.35 -18.67
C GLU A 194 14.77 10.56 -17.49
N LYS A 195 13.43 10.56 -17.37
CA LYS A 195 12.69 9.97 -16.24
C LYS A 195 13.20 10.50 -14.89
N THR A 196 13.43 11.81 -14.82
CA THR A 196 13.84 12.52 -13.62
C THR A 196 12.82 13.59 -13.26
N ALA A 197 12.64 13.87 -11.98
CA ALA A 197 11.78 14.95 -11.52
C ALA A 197 12.41 15.69 -10.36
N LYS A 198 12.33 17.02 -10.40
CA LYS A 198 12.65 17.89 -9.28
C LYS A 198 11.34 18.31 -8.62
N VAL A 199 11.25 18.12 -7.31
CA VAL A 199 10.06 18.37 -6.51
C VAL A 199 10.43 19.38 -5.43
N ILE A 200 9.66 20.45 -5.36
CA ILE A 200 9.78 21.46 -4.31
C ILE A 200 8.65 21.25 -3.31
N VAL A 201 9.00 21.18 -2.04
CA VAL A 201 8.06 21.09 -0.93
C VAL A 201 8.32 22.21 0.08
N PRO A 202 7.33 22.59 0.90
CA PRO A 202 7.58 23.51 2.00
C PRO A 202 8.61 22.92 2.98
N ASP A 203 9.42 23.76 3.64
CA ASP A 203 10.47 23.31 4.55
C ASP A 203 9.96 22.35 5.63
N TYR A 204 8.78 22.64 6.19
CA TYR A 204 8.15 21.81 7.23
C TYR A 204 7.65 20.45 6.71
N GLN A 205 7.53 20.26 5.40
CA GLN A 205 7.09 19.00 4.79
C GLN A 205 8.22 18.17 4.20
N LEU A 206 9.44 18.69 4.13
CA LEU A 206 10.60 17.98 3.55
C LEU A 206 10.78 16.58 4.17
N SER A 207 10.72 16.50 5.50
CA SER A 207 10.85 15.23 6.22
C SER A 207 9.71 14.24 5.90
N LEU A 208 8.47 14.74 5.76
CA LEU A 208 7.32 13.92 5.42
C LEU A 208 7.38 13.41 3.97
N ALA A 209 7.77 14.28 3.04
CA ALA A 209 7.91 13.98 1.63
C ALA A 209 8.98 12.88 1.39
N ILE A 210 10.12 12.97 2.09
CA ILE A 210 11.14 11.91 2.09
C ILE A 210 10.61 10.65 2.78
N GLY A 211 10.00 10.82 3.96
CA GLY A 211 9.49 9.75 4.80
C GLY A 211 10.58 9.05 5.61
N LYS A 212 10.17 8.23 6.58
CA LYS A 212 11.09 7.45 7.43
C LYS A 212 12.00 6.57 6.56
N GLU A 213 13.32 6.71 6.72
CA GLU A 213 14.34 6.00 5.90
C GLU A 213 14.14 6.17 4.38
N GLY A 214 13.57 7.31 3.96
CA GLY A 214 13.28 7.60 2.56
C GLY A 214 12.16 6.75 1.96
N GLN A 215 11.34 6.08 2.78
CA GLN A 215 10.33 5.14 2.29
C GLN A 215 9.30 5.81 1.38
N ASN A 216 8.83 7.02 1.71
CA ASN A 216 7.79 7.68 0.92
C ASN A 216 8.31 8.03 -0.47
N ALA A 217 9.45 8.72 -0.55
CA ALA A 217 10.11 9.06 -1.80
C ALA A 217 10.48 7.82 -2.64
N ARG A 218 10.97 6.75 -2.00
CA ARG A 218 11.33 5.49 -2.69
C ARG A 218 10.12 4.76 -3.26
N LEU A 219 9.00 4.75 -2.54
CA LEU A 219 7.75 4.18 -3.04
C LEU A 219 7.17 5.03 -4.16
N ALA A 220 7.19 6.36 -4.04
CA ALA A 220 6.75 7.27 -5.10
C ALA A 220 7.59 7.07 -6.38
N ALA A 221 8.92 7.04 -6.26
CA ALA A 221 9.83 6.80 -7.39
C ALA A 221 9.57 5.46 -8.08
N LYS A 222 9.33 4.39 -7.30
CA LYS A 222 8.96 3.07 -7.86
C LYS A 222 7.59 3.08 -8.54
N LEU A 223 6.63 3.83 -7.98
CA LEU A 223 5.25 3.87 -8.47
C LEU A 223 5.17 4.59 -9.82
N THR A 224 5.87 5.71 -9.95
CA THR A 224 5.88 6.56 -11.14
C THR A 224 6.92 6.13 -12.17
N GLY A 225 7.99 5.44 -11.73
CA GLY A 225 9.13 5.09 -12.57
C GLY A 225 10.15 6.24 -12.74
N PHE A 226 9.99 7.34 -11.99
CA PHE A 226 10.88 8.50 -12.05
C PHE A 226 11.91 8.49 -10.91
N LYS A 227 13.09 9.06 -11.17
CA LYS A 227 14.01 9.47 -10.11
C LYS A 227 13.54 10.82 -9.56
N ILE A 228 13.14 10.85 -8.30
CA ILE A 228 12.55 12.03 -7.66
C ILE A 228 13.60 12.67 -6.75
N ASP A 229 14.00 13.90 -7.06
CA ASP A 229 14.83 14.76 -6.21
C ASP A 229 13.92 15.74 -5.47
N ILE A 230 13.92 15.69 -4.13
CA ILE A 230 13.03 16.50 -3.29
C ILE A 230 13.87 17.55 -2.59
N LYS A 231 13.56 18.83 -2.83
CA LYS A 231 14.19 19.99 -2.19
C LYS A 231 13.14 20.82 -1.45
N SER A 232 13.55 21.48 -0.38
CA SER A 232 12.71 22.52 0.22
C SER A 232 12.82 23.84 -0.53
N GLU A 233 11.82 24.71 -0.35
CA GLU A 233 11.84 26.07 -0.89
C GLU A 233 13.11 26.85 -0.49
N THR A 234 13.57 26.72 0.76
CA THR A 234 14.81 27.36 1.21
C THR A 234 16.03 26.82 0.46
N GLN A 235 16.13 25.51 0.28
CA GLN A 235 17.24 24.89 -0.46
C GLN A 235 17.28 25.36 -1.92
N VAL A 236 16.12 25.52 -2.56
CA VAL A 236 16.04 26.03 -3.93
C VAL A 236 16.46 27.50 -3.99
N ARG A 237 15.97 28.33 -3.07
CA ARG A 237 16.34 29.75 -2.97
C ARG A 237 17.84 29.95 -2.75
N GLU A 238 18.46 29.18 -1.86
CA GLU A 238 19.90 29.25 -1.58
C GLU A 238 20.77 28.76 -2.74
N SER A 239 20.28 27.79 -3.52
CA SER A 239 21.02 27.25 -4.66
C SER A 239 21.07 28.20 -5.87
N GLY A 240 20.29 29.28 -5.88
CA GLY A 240 20.16 30.19 -7.02
C GLY A 240 19.38 29.59 -8.19
N GLU A 241 18.83 28.38 -8.04
CA GLU A 241 17.98 27.74 -9.06
C GLU A 241 16.61 28.43 -9.19
N LEU A 242 16.24 29.32 -8.27
CA LEU A 242 14.93 29.99 -8.21
C LEU A 242 14.54 30.71 -9.53
N ASP A 243 15.49 31.34 -10.21
CA ASP A 243 15.24 32.04 -11.48
C ASP A 243 14.87 31.09 -12.63
N GLU A 244 15.37 29.85 -12.61
CA GLU A 244 15.02 28.82 -13.61
C GLU A 244 13.60 28.30 -13.37
N TYR A 245 13.15 28.25 -12.11
CA TYR A 245 11.79 27.84 -11.72
C TYR A 245 10.72 28.89 -12.05
N LEU A 246 10.98 30.17 -11.76
CA LEU A 246 10.05 31.28 -12.07
C LEU A 246 9.81 31.46 -13.58
N MET A 247 10.72 30.97 -14.42
CA MET A 247 10.64 31.07 -15.88
C MET A 247 9.91 29.89 -16.54
N GLN A 248 9.62 28.80 -15.81
CA GLN A 248 9.14 27.53 -16.38
C GLN A 248 7.77 27.06 -15.88
N GLY A 249 7.16 27.72 -14.88
CA GLY A 249 5.80 27.44 -14.43
C GLY A 249 5.16 28.63 -13.72
N ASP A 250 3.85 28.80 -13.90
CA ASP A 250 3.00 29.86 -13.34
C ASP A 250 3.14 29.94 -11.81
N TYR A 251 4.11 30.73 -11.34
CA TYR A 251 4.00 31.35 -10.03
C TYR A 251 2.94 32.44 -10.16
N GLU A 252 1.68 32.12 -9.93
CA GLU A 252 0.77 33.12 -9.40
C GLU A 252 1.30 33.45 -8.00
N GLU A 253 2.02 34.58 -7.93
CA GLU A 253 2.24 35.28 -6.69
C GLU A 253 0.85 35.53 -6.11
N ASP A 254 0.43 34.73 -5.12
CA ASP A 254 -0.67 35.10 -4.23
C ASP A 254 -0.20 36.37 -3.50
N ALA A 255 -0.35 37.50 -4.18
CA ALA A 255 -0.12 38.85 -3.71
C ALA A 255 -1.26 39.25 -2.77
N ASP A 256 -1.49 38.47 -1.72
CA ASP A 256 -2.39 38.76 -0.61
C ASP A 256 -1.84 38.15 0.70
N THR A 257 -0.57 38.45 1.00
CA THR A 257 -0.03 38.35 2.36
C THR A 257 0.35 39.72 2.93
N GLU A 258 -0.47 40.74 2.64
CA GLU A 258 -0.57 41.96 3.46
C GLU A 258 -1.98 42.09 4.06
N ALA A 259 -2.41 41.13 4.89
CA ALA A 259 -3.42 41.31 5.94
C ALA A 259 -3.71 39.99 6.67
N ALA A 260 -2.81 39.56 7.56
CA ALA A 260 -3.15 38.61 8.61
C ALA A 260 -2.23 38.81 9.84
N ASP A 261 -2.16 40.05 10.32
CA ASP A 261 -1.97 40.27 11.75
C ASP A 261 -3.39 40.40 12.36
N GLU A 262 -3.59 39.75 13.52
CA GLU A 262 -4.85 39.54 14.27
C GLU A 262 -5.71 38.34 13.85
N ASP A 263 -5.21 37.14 14.14
CA ASP A 263 -5.90 36.18 15.02
C ASP A 263 -5.04 34.90 15.18
N THR A 264 -3.96 35.03 15.95
CA THR A 264 -3.35 33.87 16.60
C THR A 264 -4.31 33.38 17.67
N PHE A 265 -5.12 32.38 17.33
CA PHE A 265 -5.85 31.57 18.31
C PHE A 265 -4.79 30.76 19.08
N ASP A 266 -4.47 31.28 20.27
CA ASP A 266 -3.51 30.71 21.21
C ASP A 266 -4.00 29.33 21.67
N TYR A 267 -3.28 28.28 21.28
CA TYR A 267 -3.55 26.91 21.71
C TYR A 267 -2.84 26.55 23.03
N GLU A 268 -2.18 27.51 23.70
CA GLU A 268 -1.44 27.30 24.95
C GLU A 268 -2.23 27.68 26.22
N GLU A 269 -3.37 28.37 26.12
CA GLU A 269 -4.14 28.81 27.31
C GLU A 269 -5.17 27.76 27.83
N ALA A 270 -5.38 26.66 27.10
CA ALA A 270 -6.39 25.65 27.45
C ALA A 270 -5.95 24.57 28.47
N TYR A 271 -4.71 24.60 28.95
CA TYR A 271 -4.20 23.62 29.93
C TYR A 271 -4.02 24.17 31.35
N GLU A 272 -4.06 25.49 31.57
CA GLU A 272 -3.95 26.06 32.93
C GLU A 272 -5.32 26.26 33.60
N GLU A 273 -6.41 26.50 32.85
CA GLU A 273 -7.74 26.72 33.46
C GLU A 273 -8.45 25.44 33.96
N THR A 274 -7.99 24.24 33.59
CA THR A 274 -8.56 22.98 34.11
C THR A 274 -7.89 22.47 35.39
N SER A 275 -6.74 23.03 35.78
CA SER A 275 -6.05 22.67 37.03
C SER A 275 -6.67 23.32 38.26
N ASP A 276 -7.17 24.55 38.13
CA ASP A 276 -7.53 25.37 39.28
C ASP A 276 -9.01 25.27 39.67
N LYS A 277 -9.86 24.65 38.84
CA LYS A 277 -11.27 24.37 39.19
C LYS A 277 -11.49 23.03 39.90
N GLU A 278 -10.60 22.05 39.75
CA GLU A 278 -10.74 20.77 40.48
C GLU A 278 -10.21 20.85 41.93
N THR A 279 -9.51 21.91 42.32
CA THR A 279 -8.97 22.06 43.68
C THR A 279 -9.82 22.96 44.59
N GLU A 280 -10.72 23.81 44.07
CA GLU A 280 -11.67 24.56 44.91
C GLU A 280 -12.94 23.76 45.25
N ASP A 281 -13.39 22.85 44.39
CA ASP A 281 -14.60 22.06 44.64
C ASP A 281 -14.39 20.88 45.62
N MET A 282 -13.15 20.50 45.93
CA MET A 282 -12.85 19.47 46.93
C MET A 282 -12.73 19.99 48.38
N LEU A 283 -12.80 21.30 48.61
CA LEU A 283 -12.64 21.90 49.95
C LEU A 283 -13.96 22.39 50.58
N ASN A 284 -15.10 22.28 49.88
CA ASN A 284 -16.40 22.76 50.36
C ASN A 284 -17.45 21.67 50.67
N GLU A 285 -17.12 20.37 50.60
CA GLU A 285 -18.05 19.26 50.91
C GLU A 285 -17.72 18.44 52.19
N GLU A 286 -16.85 18.91 53.08
CA GLU A 286 -16.74 18.36 54.44
C GLU A 286 -17.17 19.38 55.50
N GLY A 287 -18.49 19.59 55.60
CA GLY A 287 -19.05 20.42 56.67
C GLY A 287 -20.54 20.68 56.57
N ASP A 288 -21.36 19.62 56.67
CA ASP A 288 -22.63 19.62 57.44
C ASP A 288 -23.44 18.34 57.15
N GLN A 289 -23.31 17.35 58.04
CA GLN A 289 -24.37 16.39 58.33
C GLN A 289 -24.48 16.25 59.85
N GLU A 290 -25.59 16.79 60.38
CA GLU A 290 -26.22 16.35 61.64
C GLU A 290 -26.61 14.86 61.57
#